data_AF-K2HT95-F1
#
_entry.id   AF-K2HT95-F1
#
_cell.length_a   1.000
_cell.length_b   1.000
_cell.length_c   1.000
_cell.angle_alpha   90.00
_cell.angle_beta   90.00
_cell.angle_gamma   90.00
#
_symmetry.space_group_name_H-M   'P 1'
#
loop_
_entity.id
_entity.type
_entity.pdbx_description
1 polymer ?
#
loop_
_entity_poly.entity_id
_entity_poly.type
_entity_poly.pdbx_seq_one_letter_code
_entity_poly.pdbx_strand_id
1 'polypeptide(L)'
;MASIIHEKLVEAIKELDRSGNTLPPPNKELIEQIKEELTGFKESQILNPRMVYANALRQRLKDLYEIYLSERLKRIENIRWEIGTALPVNIRASMTNDEIQYFKQYCKIVGEYSVNSEVDVVSDTLYPPINNYINVRANVTKGMDDLPQNPSIYTTNGLLKLDNSEVQCVLRNSTVDSLIHLGVLSIVD
;
A
#
# COMPACT_ATOMS: atom_id res chain seq x y z
N MET A 1 11.83 -31.35 0.29
CA MET A 1 11.21 -30.19 -0.38
C MET A 1 10.86 -29.10 0.62
N ALA A 2 10.01 -29.37 1.63
CA ALA A 2 9.67 -28.40 2.69
C ALA A 2 10.87 -27.60 3.27
N SER A 3 12.00 -28.25 3.59
CA SER A 3 13.20 -27.56 4.11
C SER A 3 13.71 -26.42 3.22
N ILE A 4 13.66 -26.60 1.90
CA ILE A 4 14.15 -25.61 0.93
C ILE A 4 13.18 -24.41 0.90
N ILE A 5 11.87 -24.65 1.00
CA ILE A 5 10.87 -23.59 0.99
C ILE A 5 10.98 -22.75 2.26
N HIS A 6 11.21 -23.37 3.42
CA HIS A 6 11.48 -22.66 4.67
C HIS A 6 12.70 -21.73 4.56
N GLU A 7 13.81 -22.21 3.98
CA GLU A 7 15.03 -21.41 3.82
C GLU A 7 14.78 -20.20 2.90
N LYS A 8 14.09 -20.41 1.77
CA LYS A 8 13.73 -19.33 0.85
C LYS A 8 12.77 -18.31 1.48
N LEU A 9 11.82 -18.76 2.30
CA LEU A 9 10.92 -17.85 3.01
C LEU A 9 11.65 -17.02 4.07
N VAL A 10 12.59 -17.63 4.80
CA VAL A 10 13.45 -16.90 5.74
C VAL A 10 14.32 -15.88 5.02
N GLU A 11 14.83 -16.21 3.83
CA GLU A 11 15.57 -15.25 3.00
C GLU A 11 14.69 -14.09 2.53
N ALA A 12 13.46 -14.36 2.07
CA ALA A 12 12.49 -13.33 1.69
C ALA A 12 12.13 -12.40 2.86
N ILE A 13 12.02 -12.92 4.08
CA ILE A 13 11.82 -12.10 5.28
C ILE A 13 13.05 -11.21 5.55
N LYS A 14 14.27 -11.73 5.37
CA LYS A 14 15.49 -10.92 5.51
C LYS A 14 15.60 -9.86 4.42
N GLU A 15 15.17 -10.14 3.20
CA GLU A 15 15.11 -9.15 2.11
C GLU A 15 14.10 -8.05 2.38
N LEU A 16 12.95 -8.39 2.97
CA LEU A 16 12.02 -7.40 3.48
C LEU A 16 12.71 -6.51 4.53
N ASP A 17 13.38 -7.08 5.52
CA ASP A 17 14.07 -6.29 6.55
C ASP A 17 15.11 -5.33 5.94
N ARG A 18 15.91 -5.81 4.98
CA ARG A 18 16.90 -4.97 4.26
C ARG A 18 16.28 -3.81 3.48
N SER A 19 15.05 -3.95 2.98
CA SER A 19 14.37 -2.93 2.20
C SER A 19 13.72 -1.82 3.06
N GLY A 20 13.78 -1.93 4.39
CA GLY A 20 13.27 -0.91 5.31
C GLY A 20 11.78 -0.64 5.11
N ASN A 21 11.40 0.62 4.88
CA ASN A 21 10.00 0.99 4.62
C ASN A 21 9.54 0.79 3.17
N THR A 22 10.45 0.49 2.25
CA THR A 22 10.07 0.27 0.85
C THR A 22 9.38 -1.09 0.68
N LEU A 23 8.43 -1.17 -0.24
CA LEU A 23 7.72 -2.41 -0.56
C LEU A 23 8.42 -3.11 -1.74
N PRO A 24 9.22 -4.17 -1.51
CA PRO A 24 9.84 -4.92 -2.59
C PRO A 24 8.79 -5.74 -3.37
N PRO A 25 9.08 -6.10 -4.63
CA PRO A 25 8.18 -6.94 -5.42
C PRO A 25 8.02 -8.33 -4.78
N PRO A 26 6.80 -8.88 -4.74
CA PRO A 26 6.54 -10.18 -4.12
C PRO A 26 7.07 -11.30 -5.00
N ASN A 27 7.71 -12.30 -4.38
CA ASN A 27 8.06 -13.54 -5.07
C ASN A 27 6.80 -14.42 -5.22
N LYS A 28 6.09 -14.23 -6.33
CA LYS A 28 4.79 -14.89 -6.60
C LYS A 28 4.92 -16.42 -6.62
N GLU A 29 6.01 -16.94 -7.20
CA GLU A 29 6.25 -18.38 -7.28
C GLU A 29 6.40 -19.02 -5.90
N LEU A 30 7.13 -18.37 -5.00
CA LEU A 30 7.28 -18.87 -3.62
C LEU A 30 5.95 -18.84 -2.87
N ILE A 31 5.17 -17.78 -3.05
CA ILE A 31 3.85 -17.65 -2.42
C ILE A 31 2.91 -18.76 -2.90
N GLU A 32 2.90 -19.06 -4.20
CA GLU A 32 2.09 -20.14 -4.77
C GLU A 32 2.52 -21.51 -4.24
N GLN A 33 3.82 -21.79 -4.21
CA GLN A 33 4.37 -23.03 -3.63
C GLN A 33 3.97 -23.22 -2.16
N ILE A 34 4.04 -22.15 -1.36
CA ILE A 34 3.65 -22.20 0.07
C ILE A 34 2.14 -22.44 0.20
N LYS A 35 1.31 -21.77 -0.62
CA LYS A 35 -0.14 -21.98 -0.61
C LYS A 35 -0.47 -23.45 -0.93
N GLU A 36 0.15 -24.02 -1.95
CA GLU A 36 -0.03 -25.43 -2.32
C GLU A 36 0.37 -26.40 -1.20
N GLU A 37 1.55 -26.21 -0.58
CA GLU A 37 2.00 -27.06 0.53
C GLU A 37 1.08 -26.95 1.76
N LEU A 38 0.55 -25.75 2.03
CA LEU A 38 -0.36 -25.53 3.16
C LEU A 38 -1.76 -26.14 2.92
N THR A 39 -2.28 -26.09 1.69
CA THR A 39 -3.62 -26.62 1.35
C THR A 39 -3.62 -28.12 1.01
N GLY A 40 -2.52 -28.64 0.46
CA GLY A 40 -2.43 -30.01 -0.05
C GLY A 40 -2.35 -31.09 1.04
N PHE A 41 -2.10 -30.72 2.30
CA PHE A 41 -1.92 -31.67 3.38
C PHE A 41 -3.26 -32.18 3.93
N LYS A 42 -3.50 -33.49 3.81
CA LYS A 42 -4.60 -34.19 4.47
C LYS A 42 -4.10 -34.87 5.73
N GLU A 43 -4.65 -34.48 6.87
CA GLU A 43 -4.31 -35.06 8.16
C GLU A 43 -4.77 -36.53 8.20
N SER A 44 -3.84 -37.45 8.49
CA SER A 44 -4.21 -38.87 8.60
C SER A 44 -4.67 -39.19 10.02
N GLN A 45 -5.62 -40.12 10.17
CA GLN A 45 -6.18 -40.50 11.48
C GLN A 45 -5.20 -41.28 12.37
N ILE A 46 -4.07 -41.76 11.82
CA ILE A 46 -3.11 -42.61 12.54
C ILE A 46 -1.89 -41.78 12.93
N LEU A 47 -1.74 -41.50 14.22
CA LEU A 47 -0.64 -40.71 14.75
C LEU A 47 0.68 -41.51 14.71
N ASN A 48 1.53 -41.18 13.73
CA ASN A 48 2.88 -41.71 13.61
C ASN A 48 3.93 -40.61 13.89
N PRO A 49 5.13 -40.92 14.42
CA PRO A 49 6.17 -39.91 14.67
C PRO A 49 6.51 -39.05 13.44
N ARG A 50 6.47 -39.66 12.24
CA ARG A 50 6.67 -38.97 10.97
C ARG A 50 5.59 -37.92 10.68
N MET A 51 4.33 -38.18 11.07
CA MET A 51 3.25 -37.21 10.95
C MET A 51 3.44 -36.04 11.91
N VAL A 52 3.81 -36.31 13.16
CA VAL A 52 4.07 -35.25 14.15
C VAL A 52 5.16 -34.31 13.64
N TYR A 53 6.23 -34.87 13.09
CA TYR A 53 7.30 -34.07 12.48
C TYR A 53 6.81 -33.25 11.27
N ALA A 54 6.04 -33.85 10.37
CA ALA A 54 5.49 -33.14 9.20
C ALA A 54 4.55 -31.99 9.62
N ASN A 55 3.69 -32.22 10.62
CA ASN A 55 2.79 -31.21 11.17
C ASN A 55 3.56 -30.06 11.81
N ALA A 56 4.63 -30.35 12.57
CA ALA A 56 5.47 -29.32 13.19
C ALA A 56 6.17 -28.43 12.14
N LEU A 57 6.69 -29.03 11.06
CA LEU A 57 7.26 -28.27 9.95
C LEU A 57 6.22 -27.40 9.26
N ARG A 58 5.03 -27.95 8.98
CA ARG A 58 3.94 -27.19 8.35
C ARG A 58 3.49 -26.02 9.21
N GLN A 59 3.35 -26.24 10.52
CA GLN A 59 3.00 -25.18 11.46
C GLN A 59 4.04 -24.07 11.41
N ARG A 60 5.33 -24.43 11.45
CA ARG A 60 6.42 -23.46 11.30
C ARG A 60 6.37 -22.71 9.96
N LEU A 61 5.97 -23.38 8.87
CA LEU A 61 5.88 -22.74 7.54
C LEU A 61 4.77 -21.70 7.54
N LYS A 62 3.62 -22.07 8.10
CA LYS A 62 2.49 -21.18 8.29
C LYS A 62 2.88 -19.96 9.13
N ASP A 63 3.50 -20.17 10.28
CA ASP A 63 3.88 -19.08 11.18
C ASP A 63 4.87 -18.10 10.50
N LEU A 64 5.87 -18.62 9.78
CA LEU A 64 6.81 -17.79 9.02
C LEU A 64 6.11 -17.03 7.88
N TYR A 65 5.15 -17.66 7.21
CA TYR A 65 4.43 -17.05 6.11
C TYR A 65 3.48 -15.94 6.61
N GLU A 66 2.85 -16.14 7.76
CA GLU A 66 2.06 -15.11 8.44
C GLU A 66 2.93 -13.91 8.83
N ILE A 67 4.15 -14.14 9.34
CA ILE A 67 5.10 -13.05 9.64
C ILE A 67 5.42 -12.27 8.36
N TYR A 68 5.81 -12.97 7.29
CA TYR A 68 6.11 -12.35 5.99
C TYR A 68 4.94 -11.49 5.47
N LEU A 69 3.72 -12.03 5.50
CA LEU A 69 2.52 -11.29 5.09
C LEU A 69 2.25 -10.08 5.99
N SER A 70 2.33 -10.26 7.32
CA SER A 70 2.04 -9.18 8.26
C SER A 70 2.97 -7.98 8.09
N GLU A 71 4.26 -8.21 7.86
CA GLU A 71 5.24 -7.15 7.61
C GLU A 71 4.97 -6.44 6.28
N ARG A 72 4.57 -7.16 5.24
CA ARG A 72 4.15 -6.54 3.98
C ARG A 72 2.89 -5.69 4.15
N LEU A 73 1.87 -6.20 4.86
CA LEU A 73 0.62 -5.48 5.09
C LEU A 73 0.85 -4.19 5.89
N LYS A 74 1.69 -4.21 6.93
CA LYS A 74 2.07 -2.99 7.66
C LYS A 74 2.68 -1.92 6.75
N ARG A 75 3.53 -2.31 5.80
CA ARG A 75 4.09 -1.35 4.82
C ARG A 75 3.02 -0.82 3.88
N ILE A 76 2.09 -1.66 3.44
CA ILE A 76 0.94 -1.26 2.62
C ILE A 76 0.06 -0.26 3.36
N GLU A 77 -0.15 -0.44 4.66
CA GLU A 77 -0.85 0.52 5.51
C GLU A 77 -0.08 1.83 5.65
N ASN A 78 1.25 1.78 5.85
CA ASN A 78 2.07 2.98 5.89
C ASN A 78 1.99 3.79 4.58
N ILE A 79 1.92 3.13 3.42
CA ILE A 79 1.73 3.80 2.12
C ILE A 79 0.43 4.62 2.10
N ARG A 80 -0.63 4.17 2.76
CA ARG A 80 -1.89 4.93 2.87
C ARG A 80 -1.69 6.25 3.62
N TRP A 81 -0.85 6.24 4.65
CA TRP A 81 -0.56 7.41 5.47
C TRP A 81 0.45 8.36 4.81
N GLU A 82 1.38 7.85 3.99
CA GLU A 82 2.37 8.67 3.28
C GLU A 82 1.85 9.29 1.99
N ILE A 83 1.10 8.54 1.18
CA ILE A 83 0.70 8.95 -0.19
C ILE A 83 -0.79 9.27 -0.29
N GLY A 84 -1.61 8.65 0.55
CA GLY A 84 -3.06 8.81 0.50
C GLY A 84 -3.79 7.67 -0.22
N THR A 85 -4.92 7.97 -0.87
CA THR A 85 -5.82 6.96 -1.47
C THR A 85 -5.37 6.49 -2.86
N ALA A 86 -4.52 7.27 -3.52
CA ALA A 86 -4.08 7.02 -4.89
C ALA A 86 -2.72 6.32 -4.92
N LEU A 87 -2.70 5.07 -5.40
CA LEU A 87 -1.47 4.29 -5.56
C LEU A 87 -0.74 4.64 -6.86
N PRO A 88 0.54 5.05 -6.80
CA PRO A 88 1.40 5.18 -7.98
C PRO A 88 1.57 3.84 -8.72
N VAL A 89 1.77 3.89 -10.04
CA VAL A 89 1.94 2.71 -10.91
C VAL A 89 3.10 1.83 -10.44
N ASN A 90 4.21 2.46 -10.03
CA ASN A 90 5.44 1.79 -9.61
C ASN A 90 5.21 0.91 -8.37
N ILE A 91 4.47 1.45 -7.39
CA ILE A 91 4.14 0.78 -6.14
C ILE A 91 3.11 -0.32 -6.40
N ARG A 92 2.10 -0.04 -7.22
CA ARG A 92 1.10 -1.03 -7.63
C ARG A 92 1.72 -2.25 -8.30
N ALA A 93 2.76 -2.05 -9.14
CA ALA A 93 3.47 -3.15 -9.78
C ALA A 93 4.19 -4.06 -8.77
N SER A 94 4.50 -3.55 -7.58
CA SER A 94 5.17 -4.27 -6.49
C SER A 94 4.19 -4.89 -5.49
N MET A 95 2.90 -4.94 -5.83
CA MET A 95 1.85 -5.56 -5.01
C MET A 95 1.21 -6.75 -5.74
N THR A 96 0.70 -7.70 -4.96
CA THR A 96 -0.21 -8.74 -5.47
C THR A 96 -1.64 -8.21 -5.61
N ASN A 97 -2.49 -8.89 -6.38
CA ASN A 97 -3.89 -8.51 -6.52
C ASN A 97 -4.64 -8.52 -5.18
N ASP A 98 -4.33 -9.50 -4.33
CA ASP A 98 -4.90 -9.64 -2.98
C ASP A 98 -4.50 -8.43 -2.10
N GLU A 99 -3.24 -8.01 -2.16
CA GLU A 99 -2.72 -6.83 -1.44
C GLU A 99 -3.35 -5.53 -1.95
N ILE A 100 -3.58 -5.39 -3.26
CA ILE A 100 -4.27 -4.23 -3.84
C ILE A 100 -5.72 -4.17 -3.34
N GLN A 101 -6.39 -5.32 -3.26
CA GLN A 101 -7.75 -5.39 -2.72
C GLN A 101 -7.78 -5.06 -1.23
N TYR A 102 -6.82 -5.57 -0.45
CA TYR A 102 -6.64 -5.21 0.96
C TYR A 102 -6.47 -3.71 1.14
N PHE A 103 -5.57 -3.08 0.37
CA PHE A 103 -5.35 -1.63 0.43
C PHE A 103 -6.63 -0.85 0.16
N LYS A 104 -7.44 -1.26 -0.81
CA LYS A 104 -8.74 -0.61 -1.09
C LYS A 104 -9.70 -0.70 0.09
N GLN A 105 -9.77 -1.86 0.74
CA GLN A 105 -10.60 -2.06 1.93
C GLN A 105 -10.10 -1.22 3.11
N TYR A 106 -8.78 -1.18 3.33
CA TYR A 106 -8.16 -0.35 4.35
C TYR A 106 -8.43 1.14 4.11
N CYS A 107 -8.29 1.63 2.87
CA CYS A 107 -8.64 2.99 2.50
C CYS A 107 -10.09 3.34 2.83
N LYS A 108 -11.01 2.40 2.60
CA LYS A 108 -12.43 2.56 2.90
C LYS A 108 -12.67 2.69 4.41
N ILE A 109 -12.05 1.82 5.21
CA ILE A 109 -12.14 1.87 6.68
C ILE A 109 -11.62 3.20 7.23
N VAL A 110 -10.44 3.63 6.76
CA VAL A 110 -9.87 4.93 7.17
C VAL A 110 -10.79 6.09 6.75
N GLY A 111 -11.35 6.03 5.55
CA GLY A 111 -12.30 7.04 5.07
C GLY A 111 -13.57 7.09 5.91
N GLU A 112 -14.17 5.94 6.24
CA GLU A 112 -15.33 5.84 7.14
C GLU A 112 -15.01 6.40 8.53
N TYR A 113 -13.82 6.14 9.06
CA TYR A 113 -13.38 6.68 10.34
C TYR A 113 -13.22 8.20 10.32
N SER A 114 -12.61 8.78 9.27
CA SER A 114 -12.52 10.23 9.10
C SER A 114 -13.89 10.90 9.07
N VAL A 115 -14.85 10.29 8.33
CA VAL A 115 -16.22 10.81 8.23
C VAL A 115 -16.93 10.76 9.59
N ASN A 116 -16.85 9.63 10.29
CA ASN A 116 -17.51 9.46 11.59
C ASN A 116 -16.91 10.36 12.68
N SER A 117 -15.63 10.67 12.58
CA SER A 117 -14.93 11.53 13.54
C SER A 117 -15.04 13.01 13.20
N GLU A 118 -15.65 13.36 12.07
CA GLU A 118 -15.70 14.73 11.52
C GLU A 118 -14.32 15.40 11.37
N VAL A 119 -13.25 14.60 11.36
CA VAL A 119 -11.85 15.03 11.31
C VAL A 119 -11.15 14.22 10.24
N ASP A 120 -10.48 14.91 9.33
CA ASP A 120 -9.60 14.24 8.38
C ASP A 120 -8.32 13.80 9.10
N VAL A 121 -8.20 12.49 9.34
CA VAL A 121 -7.04 11.92 10.04
C VAL A 121 -5.83 11.72 9.15
N VAL A 122 -5.99 11.83 7.82
CA VAL A 122 -4.92 11.51 6.86
C VAL A 122 -4.13 12.75 6.45
N SER A 123 -4.72 13.95 6.54
CA SER A 123 -4.01 15.19 6.21
C SER A 123 -2.83 15.44 7.14
N ASP A 124 -1.84 16.20 6.63
CA ASP A 124 -0.57 16.50 7.27
C ASP A 124 -0.77 17.04 8.70
N THR A 125 -0.63 16.16 9.68
CA THR A 125 -0.74 16.45 11.11
C THR A 125 0.61 16.84 11.71
N LEU A 126 1.71 16.72 10.93
CA LEU A 126 3.06 16.95 11.43
C LEU A 126 3.42 18.44 11.48
N TYR A 127 2.85 19.25 10.59
CA TYR A 127 3.13 20.68 10.52
C TYR A 127 1.85 21.51 10.39
N PRO A 128 1.63 22.51 11.26
CA PRO A 128 0.49 23.39 11.11
C PRO A 128 0.61 24.18 9.80
N PRO A 129 -0.49 24.36 9.05
CA PRO A 129 -0.47 25.10 7.80
C PRO A 129 -0.08 26.56 8.07
N ILE A 130 0.98 27.04 7.40
CA ILE A 130 1.45 28.43 7.50
C ILE A 130 0.50 29.36 6.75
N ASN A 131 0.00 28.94 5.58
CA ASN A 131 -0.90 29.69 4.73
C ASN A 131 -2.10 28.82 4.32
N ASN A 132 -3.30 29.39 4.34
CA ASN A 132 -4.55 28.71 3.96
C ASN A 132 -4.71 28.58 2.43
N TYR A 133 -4.13 29.52 1.69
CA TYR A 133 -4.13 29.53 0.24
C TYR A 133 -2.71 29.33 -0.28
N ILE A 134 -2.57 28.47 -1.29
CA ILE A 134 -1.30 28.17 -1.93
C ILE A 134 -1.44 28.30 -3.45
N ASN A 135 -0.40 28.84 -4.07
CA ASN A 135 -0.29 28.88 -5.53
C ASN A 135 0.30 27.55 -5.99
N VAL A 136 -0.45 26.80 -6.79
CA VAL A 136 -0.04 25.50 -7.32
C VAL A 136 0.04 25.53 -8.84
N ARG A 137 0.99 24.78 -9.38
CA ARG A 137 1.16 24.52 -10.81
C ARG A 137 1.10 23.01 -11.07
N ALA A 138 0.47 22.60 -12.16
CA ALA A 138 0.53 21.21 -12.62
C ALA A 138 1.90 20.91 -13.25
N ASN A 139 2.60 19.90 -12.74
CA ASN A 139 3.85 19.42 -13.32
C ASN A 139 3.61 18.40 -14.44
N VAL A 140 2.53 17.61 -14.34
CA VAL A 140 2.26 16.49 -15.25
C VAL A 140 0.84 16.60 -15.85
N THR A 141 0.71 17.25 -17.01
CA THR A 141 -0.59 17.35 -17.73
C THR A 141 -1.15 15.98 -18.15
N LYS A 142 -0.27 15.01 -18.47
CA LYS A 142 -0.65 13.71 -19.04
C LYS A 142 -0.85 12.58 -18.03
N GLY A 143 -0.44 12.76 -16.78
CA GLY A 143 -0.51 11.72 -15.73
C GLY A 143 -1.82 11.73 -14.95
N MET A 144 -2.62 12.79 -15.09
CA MET A 144 -3.92 12.96 -14.42
C MET A 144 -4.95 11.94 -14.93
N ASP A 145 -4.91 11.63 -16.23
CA ASP A 145 -5.81 10.68 -16.90
C ASP A 145 -5.45 9.21 -16.60
N ASP A 146 -4.16 8.91 -16.35
CA ASP A 146 -3.65 7.57 -16.04
C ASP A 146 -3.84 7.18 -14.56
N LEU A 147 -4.24 8.14 -13.71
CA LEU A 147 -4.59 7.87 -12.33
C LEU A 147 -5.96 7.17 -12.28
N PRO A 148 -6.05 5.95 -11.71
CA PRO A 148 -7.23 5.09 -11.77
C PRO A 148 -8.45 5.61 -10.98
N GLN A 149 -8.33 6.77 -10.32
CA GLN A 149 -9.40 7.46 -9.62
C GLN A 149 -9.63 8.90 -10.10
N ASN A 150 -8.96 9.36 -11.18
CA ASN A 150 -9.03 10.72 -11.74
C ASN A 150 -9.37 11.81 -10.69
N PRO A 151 -8.44 12.10 -9.76
CA PRO A 151 -8.72 13.01 -8.65
C PRO A 151 -8.88 14.43 -9.18
N SER A 152 -10.11 14.81 -9.51
CA SER A 152 -10.46 16.17 -9.88
C SER A 152 -10.37 17.07 -8.66
N ILE A 153 -9.56 18.13 -8.75
CA ILE A 153 -9.58 19.19 -7.76
C ILE A 153 -10.87 19.98 -7.98
N TYR A 154 -11.76 19.96 -7.00
CA TYR A 154 -12.96 20.80 -7.01
C TYR A 154 -12.64 22.13 -6.33
N THR A 155 -12.69 23.23 -7.09
CA THR A 155 -12.75 24.58 -6.51
C THR A 155 -14.21 25.01 -6.40
N THR A 156 -14.47 26.09 -5.66
CA THR A 156 -15.80 26.74 -5.57
C THR A 156 -16.38 27.11 -6.94
N ASN A 157 -15.54 27.20 -7.97
CA ASN A 157 -15.90 27.57 -9.34
C ASN A 157 -15.98 26.38 -10.30
N GLY A 158 -15.84 25.14 -9.80
CA GLY A 158 -15.95 23.92 -10.59
C GLY A 158 -14.67 23.08 -10.65
N LEU A 159 -14.62 22.20 -11.65
CA LEU A 159 -13.58 21.20 -11.85
C LEU A 159 -12.32 21.88 -12.40
N LEU A 160 -11.21 21.80 -11.65
CA LEU A 160 -9.94 22.43 -12.03
C LEU A 160 -9.28 21.62 -13.16
N LYS A 161 -9.17 22.21 -14.35
CA LYS A 161 -8.27 21.74 -15.40
C LYS A 161 -7.05 22.65 -15.39
N LEU A 162 -5.93 22.16 -14.85
CA LEU A 162 -4.67 22.90 -14.80
C LEU A 162 -3.81 22.49 -16.00
N ASP A 163 -3.52 23.46 -16.88
CA ASP A 163 -2.47 23.31 -17.88
C ASP A 163 -1.09 23.61 -17.25
N ASN A 164 -0.01 23.01 -17.79
CA ASN A 164 1.35 23.12 -17.22
C ASN A 164 1.89 24.55 -17.07
N SER A 165 1.33 25.52 -17.79
CA SER A 165 1.75 26.92 -17.75
C SER A 165 1.01 27.77 -16.71
N GLU A 166 -0.14 27.31 -16.23
CA GLU A 166 -1.00 28.10 -15.37
C GLU A 166 -0.67 27.86 -13.88
N VAL A 167 -0.58 28.96 -13.13
CA VAL A 167 -0.49 28.95 -11.68
C VAL A 167 -1.86 29.35 -11.15
N GLN A 168 -2.43 28.54 -10.27
CA GLN A 168 -3.72 28.86 -9.65
C GLN A 168 -3.62 28.83 -8.13
N CYS A 169 -4.29 29.80 -7.52
CA CYS A 169 -4.42 29.89 -6.08
C CYS A 169 -5.56 28.97 -5.63
N VAL A 170 -5.23 27.92 -4.87
CA VAL A 170 -6.19 26.93 -4.38
C VAL A 170 -6.17 26.92 -2.86
N LEU A 171 -7.33 26.64 -2.26
CA LEU A 171 -7.42 26.37 -0.82
C LEU A 171 -6.63 25.09 -0.52
N ARG A 172 -5.72 25.14 0.45
CA ARG A 172 -4.98 23.95 0.86
C ARG A 172 -5.94 22.98 1.54
N ASN A 173 -6.11 21.80 0.92
CA ASN A 173 -6.94 20.72 1.44
C ASN A 173 -6.19 19.39 1.27
N SER A 174 -6.69 18.32 1.88
CA SER A 174 -6.01 17.02 1.85
C SER A 174 -5.85 16.43 0.46
N THR A 175 -6.77 16.74 -0.47
CA THR A 175 -6.62 16.33 -1.87
C THR A 175 -5.45 17.02 -2.57
N VAL A 176 -5.26 18.32 -2.33
CA VAL A 176 -4.15 19.09 -2.90
C VAL A 176 -2.83 18.63 -2.30
N ASP A 177 -2.76 18.40 -0.98
CA ASP A 177 -1.56 17.88 -0.33
C ASP A 177 -1.18 16.48 -0.86
N SER A 178 -2.16 15.58 -1.03
CA SER A 178 -1.92 14.25 -1.63
C SER A 178 -1.34 14.36 -3.06
N LEU A 179 -1.84 15.31 -3.86
CA LEU A 179 -1.36 15.54 -5.23
C LEU A 179 0.04 16.18 -5.26
N ILE A 180 0.39 17.00 -4.27
CA ILE A 180 1.75 17.53 -4.09
C ILE A 180 2.71 16.38 -3.74
N HIS A 181 2.33 15.50 -2.80
CA HIS A 181 3.15 14.33 -2.44
C HIS A 181 3.35 13.36 -3.61
N LEU A 182 2.35 13.20 -4.47
CA LEU A 182 2.45 12.42 -5.70
C LEU A 182 3.31 13.10 -6.79
N GLY A 183 3.74 14.35 -6.59
CA GLY A 183 4.52 15.13 -7.56
C GLY A 183 3.70 15.65 -8.74
N VAL A 184 2.37 15.54 -8.69
CA VAL A 184 1.46 16.03 -9.74
C VAL A 184 1.38 17.56 -9.69
N LEU A 185 1.36 18.14 -8.49
CA LEU A 185 1.37 19.57 -8.25
C LEU A 185 2.71 20.02 -7.66
N SER A 186 3.17 21.20 -8.06
CA SER A 186 4.24 21.94 -7.37
C SER A 186 3.69 23.22 -6.76
N ILE A 187 4.17 23.55 -5.56
CA ILE A 187 3.93 24.86 -4.95
C ILE A 187 4.85 25.87 -5.65
N VAL A 188 4.28 27.00 -6.06
CA VAL A 188 5.02 28.12 -6.64
C VAL A 188 4.94 29.28 -5.66
N ASP A 189 6.09 29.86 -5.32
CA ASP A 189 6.18 31.07 -4.50
C ASP A 189 5.69 32.32 -5.26
#